data_AF-A0A6A2WXR8-F1
#
_entry.id   AF-A0A6A2WXR8-F1
#
_cell.length_a   1.000
_cell.length_b   1.000
_cell.length_c   1.000
_cell.angle_alpha   90.00
_cell.angle_beta   90.00
_cell.angle_gamma   90.00
#
_symmetry.space_group_name_H-M   'P 1'
#
loop_
_entity.id
_entity.type
_entity.pdbx_description
1 polymer ?
#
loop_
_entity_poly.entity_id
_entity_poly.type
_entity_poly.pdbx_seq_one_letter_code
_entity_poly.pdbx_strand_id
1 'polypeptide(L)'
;MDSLKVLLTKPSGVADGVSVWEWCGTALDEGDDSSKWFTEYIGKPSRLVRFNAASETRPVDLGYARGHNIMFSDEYPFMLLSQVPTINQDTATAGPEPNETLMKVRSDKVLRPNDKQQRRIYFGLNLVCKESTEGNSKMVKVGDPVLVIQKVSSAAEAAP
;
A
#
# COMPACT_ATOMS: atom_id res chain seq x y z
N MET A 1 11.99 -11.81 -21.62
CA MET A 1 11.29 -10.62 -22.16
C MET A 1 12.16 -9.41 -21.96
N ASP A 2 12.21 -8.54 -22.95
CA ASP A 2 12.87 -7.24 -22.81
C ASP A 2 12.06 -6.31 -21.90
N SER A 3 12.74 -5.34 -21.30
CA SER A 3 12.10 -4.36 -20.42
C SER A 3 11.13 -3.46 -21.19
N LEU A 4 9.88 -3.36 -20.72
CA LEU A 4 8.89 -2.41 -21.23
C LEU A 4 9.23 -0.98 -20.80
N LYS A 5 9.17 -0.02 -21.73
CA LYS A 5 9.29 1.41 -21.43
C LYS A 5 7.93 2.07 -21.56
N VAL A 6 7.41 2.60 -20.45
CA VAL A 6 6.11 3.28 -20.39
C VAL A 6 6.36 4.79 -20.22
N LEU A 7 5.74 5.61 -21.06
CA LEU A 7 5.86 7.07 -20.99
C LEU A 7 5.06 7.61 -19.79
N LEU A 8 5.66 8.50 -19.00
CA LEU A 8 4.99 9.11 -17.84
C LEU A 8 4.00 10.22 -18.22
N THR A 9 3.89 10.56 -19.51
CA THR A 9 2.86 11.46 -20.02
C THR A 9 1.47 10.88 -19.77
N LYS A 10 0.46 11.74 -19.63
CA LYS A 10 -0.94 11.31 -19.47
C LYS A 10 -1.35 10.43 -20.66
N PRO A 11 -1.81 9.20 -20.45
CA PRO A 11 -2.31 8.37 -21.55
C PRO A 11 -3.58 8.98 -22.16
N SER A 12 -3.76 8.80 -23.47
CA SER A 12 -4.94 9.29 -24.18
C SER A 12 -6.08 8.27 -24.25
N GLY A 13 -5.78 6.98 -24.05
CA GLY A 13 -6.77 5.92 -24.04
C GLY A 13 -7.58 5.90 -22.74
N VAL A 14 -8.81 5.37 -22.83
CA VAL A 14 -9.69 5.15 -21.68
C VAL A 14 -10.09 3.67 -21.67
N ALA A 15 -10.06 3.06 -20.50
CA ALA A 15 -10.59 1.73 -20.23
C ALA A 15 -11.87 1.87 -19.38
N ASP A 16 -12.98 1.39 -19.93
CA ASP A 16 -14.28 1.37 -19.25
C ASP A 16 -14.49 0.09 -18.45
N GLY A 17 -15.33 0.15 -17.42
CA GLY A 17 -15.73 -1.03 -16.63
C GLY A 17 -14.59 -1.62 -15.78
N VAL A 18 -13.63 -0.79 -15.37
CA VAL A 18 -12.56 -1.20 -14.46
C VAL A 18 -13.15 -1.33 -13.06
N SER A 19 -12.99 -2.49 -12.43
CA SER A 19 -13.44 -2.74 -11.07
C SER A 19 -12.30 -3.10 -10.12
N VAL A 20 -12.41 -2.62 -8.89
CA VAL A 20 -11.54 -2.96 -7.76
C VAL A 20 -12.42 -3.11 -6.54
N TRP A 21 -12.61 -4.35 -6.09
CA TRP A 21 -13.63 -4.71 -5.09
C TRP A 21 -15.03 -4.22 -5.54
N GLU A 22 -15.79 -3.54 -4.69
CA GLU A 22 -17.12 -2.99 -5.00
C GLU A 22 -17.07 -1.70 -5.82
N TRP A 23 -15.90 -1.10 -6.01
CA TRP A 23 -15.75 0.09 -6.85
C TRP A 23 -15.69 -0.29 -8.32
N CYS A 24 -16.39 0.48 -9.16
CA CYS A 24 -16.37 0.36 -10.62
C CYS A 24 -16.32 1.77 -11.24
N GLY A 25 -15.50 1.95 -12.27
CA GLY A 25 -15.34 3.22 -12.95
C GLY A 25 -14.47 3.11 -14.20
N THR A 26 -13.90 4.24 -14.62
CA THR A 26 -13.01 4.33 -15.77
C THR A 26 -11.54 4.50 -15.35
N ALA A 27 -10.61 4.16 -16.25
CA ALA A 27 -9.19 4.38 -16.04
C ALA A 27 -8.51 4.85 -17.33
N LEU A 28 -7.32 5.44 -17.23
CA LEU A 28 -6.50 5.80 -18.39
C LEU A 28 -5.73 4.57 -18.87
N ASP A 29 -5.88 4.21 -20.13
CA ASP A 29 -5.24 3.04 -20.73
C ASP A 29 -3.86 3.38 -21.30
N GLU A 30 -2.85 2.60 -20.91
CA GLU A 30 -1.46 2.74 -21.37
C GLU A 30 -1.23 2.25 -22.80
N GLY A 31 -2.22 1.60 -23.41
CA GLY A 31 -2.22 1.24 -24.82
C GLY A 31 -1.68 -0.17 -25.11
N ASP A 32 -1.73 -0.53 -26.39
CA ASP A 32 -1.63 -1.93 -26.82
C ASP A 32 -0.24 -2.55 -26.62
N ASP A 33 0.83 -1.76 -26.71
CA ASP A 33 2.19 -2.24 -26.44
C ASP A 33 2.34 -2.74 -24.99
N SER A 34 1.78 -1.99 -24.03
CA SER A 34 1.76 -2.39 -22.63
C SER A 34 0.87 -3.62 -22.41
N SER A 35 -0.31 -3.63 -23.03
CA SER A 35 -1.27 -4.74 -22.96
C SER A 35 -0.66 -6.05 -23.45
N LYS A 36 0.02 -6.02 -24.61
CA LYS A 36 0.71 -7.18 -25.17
C LYS A 36 1.78 -7.68 -24.21
N TRP A 37 2.64 -6.79 -23.71
CA TRP A 37 3.73 -7.15 -22.81
C TRP A 37 3.21 -7.84 -21.54
N PHE A 38 2.22 -7.26 -20.86
CA PHE A 38 1.65 -7.86 -19.64
C PHE A 38 0.87 -9.14 -19.95
N THR A 39 0.16 -9.21 -21.08
CA THR A 39 -0.58 -10.40 -21.49
C THR A 39 0.35 -11.59 -21.70
N GLU A 40 1.47 -11.39 -22.40
CA GLU A 40 2.46 -12.44 -22.60
C GLU A 40 3.17 -12.81 -21.29
N TYR A 41 3.48 -11.83 -20.42
CA TYR A 41 4.18 -12.10 -19.16
C TYR A 41 3.32 -12.84 -18.14
N ILE A 42 2.05 -12.44 -17.99
CA ILE A 42 1.12 -13.00 -17.01
C ILE A 42 0.43 -14.27 -17.57
N GLY A 43 0.33 -14.42 -18.89
CA GLY A 43 -0.32 -15.55 -19.56
C GLY A 43 -1.85 -15.43 -19.65
N LYS A 44 -2.40 -14.23 -19.49
CA LYS A 44 -3.84 -13.93 -19.61
C LYS A 44 -4.04 -12.53 -20.19
N PRO A 45 -5.14 -12.24 -20.90
CA PRO A 45 -5.44 -10.89 -21.38
C PRO A 45 -5.37 -9.87 -20.25
N SER A 46 -4.42 -8.93 -20.34
CA SER A 46 -4.08 -7.99 -19.28
C SER A 46 -3.75 -6.62 -19.87
N ARG A 47 -4.34 -5.54 -19.34
CA ARG A 47 -4.00 -4.15 -19.70
C ARG A 47 -3.43 -3.41 -18.50
N LEU A 48 -2.46 -2.54 -18.74
CA LEU A 48 -1.97 -1.60 -17.73
C LEU A 48 -2.80 -0.31 -17.80
N VAL A 49 -3.26 0.17 -16.65
CA VAL A 49 -4.07 1.38 -16.56
C VAL A 49 -3.61 2.29 -15.42
N ARG A 50 -3.88 3.60 -15.52
CA ARG A 50 -3.69 4.60 -14.44
C ARG A 50 -5.04 5.12 -13.94
N PHE A 51 -5.14 5.35 -12.64
CA PHE A 51 -6.32 5.95 -12.04
C PHE A 51 -6.51 7.38 -12.57
N ASN A 52 -7.72 7.71 -13.03
CA ASN A 52 -8.03 9.04 -13.54
C ASN A 52 -8.58 9.95 -12.42
N ALA A 53 -7.70 10.48 -11.57
CA ALA A 53 -8.10 11.34 -10.44
C ALA A 53 -8.79 12.66 -10.87
N ALA A 54 -8.82 12.97 -12.16
CA ALA A 54 -9.55 14.14 -12.69
C ALA A 54 -11.04 13.87 -12.92
N SER A 55 -11.45 12.62 -13.13
CA SER A 55 -12.86 12.25 -13.36
C SER A 55 -13.41 11.25 -12.35
N GLU A 56 -12.54 10.49 -11.70
CA GLU A 56 -12.92 9.41 -10.79
C GLU A 56 -12.54 9.73 -9.35
N THR A 57 -13.32 9.18 -8.42
CA THR A 57 -13.02 9.24 -6.99
C THR A 57 -13.37 7.90 -6.36
N ARG A 58 -12.47 7.39 -5.51
CA ARG A 58 -12.71 6.20 -4.70
C ARG A 58 -12.44 6.53 -3.23
N PRO A 59 -13.48 6.73 -2.40
CA PRO A 59 -13.30 7.06 -1.00
C PRO A 59 -12.80 5.83 -0.22
N VAL A 60 -12.08 6.07 0.87
CA VAL A 60 -11.84 5.07 1.92
C VAL A 60 -13.17 4.76 2.61
N ASP A 61 -13.35 3.52 3.06
CA ASP A 61 -14.51 3.13 3.86
C ASP A 61 -14.69 4.05 5.08
N LEU A 62 -15.94 4.43 5.36
CA LEU A 62 -16.28 5.39 6.41
C LEU A 62 -15.99 4.89 7.83
N GLY A 63 -15.96 3.57 8.04
CA GLY A 63 -15.56 2.93 9.29
C GLY A 63 -14.05 2.96 9.52
N TYR A 64 -13.28 3.17 8.46
CA TYR A 64 -11.82 3.24 8.50
C TYR A 64 -11.31 4.67 8.57
N ALA A 65 -11.62 5.51 7.58
CA ALA A 65 -11.18 6.90 7.56
C ALA A 65 -12.08 7.79 6.69
N ARG A 66 -12.74 8.75 7.33
CA ARG A 66 -13.63 9.70 6.64
C ARG A 66 -12.86 10.80 5.92
N GLY A 67 -13.32 11.18 4.74
CA GLY A 67 -12.78 12.32 3.97
C GLY A 67 -11.45 12.04 3.28
N HIS A 68 -11.06 10.77 3.16
CA HIS A 68 -9.86 10.35 2.43
C HIS A 68 -10.25 9.56 1.19
N ASN A 69 -9.47 9.75 0.12
CA ASN A 69 -9.60 9.00 -1.13
C ASN A 69 -8.38 8.10 -1.32
N ILE A 70 -8.63 6.96 -1.93
CA ILE A 70 -7.64 6.01 -2.44
C ILE A 70 -7.78 5.93 -3.96
N MET A 71 -6.78 5.36 -4.62
CA MET A 71 -6.85 5.01 -6.05
C MET A 71 -7.15 3.52 -6.15
N PHE A 72 -6.25 2.72 -6.73
CA PHE A 72 -6.40 1.26 -6.78
C PHE A 72 -5.87 0.54 -5.53
N SER A 73 -5.42 1.25 -4.49
CA SER A 73 -5.04 0.65 -3.20
C SER A 73 -6.25 0.01 -2.52
N ASP A 74 -6.08 -1.07 -1.75
CA ASP A 74 -7.22 -1.81 -1.20
C ASP A 74 -8.08 -0.99 -0.22
N GLU A 75 -7.52 -0.63 0.94
CA GLU A 75 -8.26 0.00 2.04
C GLU A 75 -7.74 1.40 2.42
N TYR A 76 -6.43 1.59 2.50
CA TYR A 76 -5.80 2.82 3.03
C TYR A 76 -4.73 3.37 2.09
N PRO A 77 -4.48 4.70 2.10
CA PRO A 77 -3.47 5.33 1.24
C PRO A 77 -2.03 5.00 1.65
N PHE A 78 -1.78 4.68 2.93
CA PHE A 78 -0.46 4.33 3.43
C PHE A 78 -0.52 3.07 4.29
N MET A 79 0.52 2.23 4.16
CA MET A 79 0.78 1.11 5.05
C MET A 79 2.16 1.31 5.68
N LEU A 80 2.20 1.45 7.01
CA LEU A 80 3.43 1.54 7.79
C LEU A 80 3.81 0.15 8.29
N LEU A 81 5.02 -0.31 7.99
CA LEU A 81 5.53 -1.59 8.47
C LEU A 81 6.72 -1.36 9.41
N SER A 82 6.68 -1.95 10.60
CA SER A 82 7.79 -1.98 11.55
C SER A 82 8.28 -3.41 11.75
N GLN A 83 9.56 -3.57 12.08
CA GLN A 83 10.07 -4.86 12.49
C GLN A 83 9.57 -5.19 13.90
N VAL A 84 8.96 -6.36 14.08
CA VAL A 84 8.60 -6.86 15.41
C VAL A 84 9.87 -7.32 16.11
N PRO A 85 10.16 -6.80 17.32
CA PRO A 85 11.29 -7.29 18.10
C PRO A 85 10.99 -8.70 18.61
N THR A 86 12.02 -9.54 18.69
CA THR A 86 11.92 -10.87 19.33
C THR A 86 11.95 -10.77 20.86
N ILE A 87 11.62 -9.61 21.42
CA ILE A 87 11.76 -9.26 22.83
C ILE A 87 10.37 -8.91 23.37
N ASN A 88 9.98 -9.57 24.47
CA ASN A 88 8.79 -9.22 25.22
C ASN A 88 8.93 -7.80 25.79
N GLN A 89 7.97 -6.91 25.51
CA GLN A 89 8.08 -5.49 25.87
C GLN A 89 7.86 -5.21 27.37
N ASP A 90 7.20 -6.12 28.10
CA ASP A 90 6.96 -5.98 29.54
C ASP A 90 8.14 -6.50 30.36
N THR A 91 8.80 -7.57 29.88
CA THR A 91 9.85 -8.28 30.63
C THR A 91 11.25 -8.07 30.06
N ALA A 92 11.38 -7.46 28.87
CA ALA A 92 12.63 -7.32 28.12
C ALA A 92 13.35 -8.66 27.80
N THR A 93 12.65 -9.79 27.89
CA THR A 93 13.23 -11.11 27.61
C THR A 93 13.05 -11.50 26.15
N ALA A 94 14.12 -11.99 25.51
CA ALA A 94 14.03 -12.56 24.16
C ALA A 94 13.23 -13.87 24.17
N GLY A 95 12.29 -14.05 23.24
CA GLY A 95 11.41 -15.23 23.18
C GLY A 95 10.92 -15.57 21.77
N PRO A 96 10.47 -16.82 21.54
CA PRO A 96 10.02 -17.32 20.23
C PRO A 96 8.57 -16.94 19.84
N GLU A 97 7.83 -16.19 20.66
CA GLU A 97 6.43 -15.80 20.43
C GLU A 97 6.31 -14.27 20.32
N PRO A 98 5.44 -13.70 19.43
CA PRO A 98 4.47 -14.36 18.56
C PRO A 98 5.05 -14.58 17.15
N ASN A 99 6.19 -15.27 17.06
CA ASN A 99 6.93 -15.36 15.80
C ASN A 99 6.44 -16.50 14.92
N GLU A 100 5.97 -17.66 15.42
CA GLU A 100 5.72 -18.81 14.54
C GLU A 100 4.63 -18.56 13.49
N THR A 101 3.51 -17.95 13.87
CA THR A 101 2.42 -17.62 12.94
C THR A 101 2.82 -16.47 12.02
N LEU A 102 3.39 -15.39 12.57
CA LEU A 102 3.79 -14.23 11.78
C LEU A 102 4.97 -14.54 10.84
N MET A 103 5.87 -15.46 11.20
CA MET A 103 6.97 -15.92 10.34
C MET A 103 6.47 -16.55 9.04
N LYS A 104 5.30 -17.18 9.06
CA LYS A 104 4.71 -17.83 7.87
C LYS A 104 4.22 -16.83 6.84
N VAL A 105 3.78 -15.64 7.26
CA VAL A 105 3.07 -14.69 6.38
C VAL A 105 3.66 -13.28 6.34
N ARG A 106 4.56 -12.94 7.26
CA ARG A 106 5.11 -11.58 7.46
C ARG A 106 6.62 -11.56 7.72
N SER A 107 7.33 -12.63 7.34
CA SER A 107 8.80 -12.66 7.47
C SER A 107 9.51 -11.96 6.32
N ASP A 108 10.77 -11.61 6.52
CA ASP A 108 11.71 -11.24 5.45
C ASP A 108 11.75 -12.29 4.32
N LYS A 109 11.61 -13.57 4.64
CA LYS A 109 11.55 -14.64 3.63
C LYS A 109 10.37 -14.47 2.68
N VAL A 110 9.22 -14.05 3.20
CA VAL A 110 8.00 -13.86 2.41
C VAL A 110 8.00 -12.50 1.71
N LEU A 111 8.38 -11.44 2.42
CA LEU A 111 8.25 -10.06 1.93
C LEU A 111 9.47 -9.57 1.16
N ARG A 112 10.65 -10.15 1.38
CA ARG A 112 11.95 -9.75 0.82
C ARG A 112 12.76 -10.98 0.39
N PRO A 113 12.26 -11.80 -0.56
CA PRO A 113 12.81 -13.12 -0.86
C PRO A 113 14.25 -13.09 -1.42
N ASN A 114 14.66 -11.97 -2.02
CA ASN A 114 15.97 -11.81 -2.65
C ASN A 114 17.06 -11.27 -1.71
N ASP A 115 16.71 -10.89 -0.48
CA ASP A 115 17.65 -10.34 0.50
C ASP A 115 18.25 -11.42 1.39
N LYS A 116 19.31 -11.07 2.13
CA LYS A 116 19.88 -11.95 3.16
C LYS A 116 18.86 -12.17 4.28
N GLN A 117 18.47 -13.43 4.45
CA GLN A 117 17.45 -13.86 5.40
C GLN A 117 17.96 -13.78 6.84
N GLN A 118 17.24 -13.02 7.68
CA GLN A 118 17.58 -12.70 9.06
C GLN A 118 16.48 -13.13 10.06
N ARG A 119 15.44 -13.84 9.58
CA ARG A 119 14.29 -14.26 10.38
C ARG A 119 13.57 -13.07 11.03
N ARG A 120 13.52 -11.95 10.33
CA ARG A 120 12.81 -10.75 10.79
C ARG A 120 11.33 -10.87 10.47
N ILE A 121 10.49 -10.36 11.37
CA ILE A 121 9.05 -10.28 11.19
C ILE A 121 8.65 -8.83 11.07
N TYR A 122 7.74 -8.53 10.16
CA TYR A 122 7.24 -7.19 9.94
C TYR A 122 5.76 -7.09 10.33
N PHE A 123 5.42 -6.15 11.20
CA PHE A 123 4.04 -5.82 11.54
C PHE A 123 3.63 -4.53 10.84
N GLY A 124 2.42 -4.52 10.28
CA GLY A 124 1.90 -3.41 9.49
C GLY A 124 0.73 -2.72 10.19
N LEU A 125 0.72 -1.39 10.18
CA LEU A 125 -0.43 -0.56 10.54
C LEU A 125 -0.83 0.27 9.32
N ASN A 126 -2.14 0.34 9.08
CA ASN A 126 -2.70 1.19 8.02
C ASN A 126 -2.81 2.63 8.53
N LEU A 127 -2.47 3.60 7.68
CA LEU A 127 -2.42 5.01 8.06
C LEU A 127 -3.16 5.90 7.05
N VAL A 128 -3.70 7.01 7.55
CA VAL A 128 -4.14 8.15 6.75
C VAL A 128 -3.36 9.40 7.12
N CYS A 129 -3.07 10.23 6.11
CA CYS A 129 -2.46 11.53 6.33
C CYS A 129 -3.56 12.57 6.59
N LYS A 130 -3.68 13.02 7.85
CA LYS A 130 -4.62 14.10 8.23
C LYS A 130 -4.15 15.45 7.69
N GLU A 131 -2.89 15.81 7.96
CA GLU A 131 -2.28 17.10 7.63
C GLU A 131 -0.89 16.92 7.00
N SER A 132 -0.47 17.89 6.19
CA SER A 132 0.88 17.98 5.60
C SER A 132 1.48 19.35 5.93
N THR A 133 2.74 19.39 6.33
CA THR A 133 3.45 20.64 6.67
C THR A 133 3.93 21.41 5.43
N GLU A 134 4.03 20.75 4.27
CA GLU A 134 4.48 21.36 3.01
C GLU A 134 3.51 21.07 1.86
N GLY A 135 2.77 22.11 1.45
CA GLY A 135 1.91 22.09 0.27
C GLY A 135 0.57 21.33 0.43
N ASN A 136 -0.24 21.38 -0.63
CA ASN A 136 -1.53 20.65 -0.70
C ASN A 136 -1.38 19.15 -0.97
N SER A 137 -0.15 18.65 -1.21
CA SER A 137 0.09 17.23 -1.45
C SER A 137 0.42 16.50 -0.14
N LYS A 138 -0.44 15.54 0.22
CA LYS A 138 -0.25 14.58 1.32
C LYS A 138 0.83 13.57 0.95
N MET A 139 2.11 13.96 1.06
CA MET A 139 3.26 13.14 0.63
C MET A 139 4.21 12.89 1.80
N VAL A 140 4.72 11.66 1.90
CA VAL A 140 5.77 11.25 2.85
C VAL A 140 7.00 10.79 2.05
N LYS A 141 8.19 11.25 2.42
CA LYS A 141 9.46 10.92 1.76
C LYS A 141 10.35 10.05 2.66
N VAL A 142 11.23 9.29 2.01
CA VAL A 142 12.26 8.54 2.72
C VAL A 142 13.22 9.51 3.41
N GLY A 143 13.37 9.35 4.73
CA GLY A 143 14.20 10.21 5.57
C GLY A 143 13.40 11.24 6.37
N ASP A 144 12.10 11.43 6.09
CA ASP A 144 11.26 12.31 6.89
C ASP A 144 11.16 11.79 8.35
N PRO A 145 11.31 12.67 9.36
CA PRO A 145 11.19 12.25 10.75
C PRO A 145 9.75 11.90 11.08
N VAL A 146 9.55 10.78 11.79
CA VAL A 146 8.26 10.40 12.34
C VAL A 146 8.22 10.81 13.82
N LEU A 147 7.37 11.79 14.14
CA LEU A 147 7.17 12.28 15.51
C LEU A 147 5.84 11.76 16.05
N VAL A 148 5.87 11.10 17.21
CA VAL A 148 4.66 10.65 17.89
C VAL A 148 4.08 11.84 18.66
N ILE A 149 2.99 12.42 18.14
CA ILE A 149 2.34 13.60 18.74
C ILE A 149 1.50 13.21 19.96
N GLN A 150 0.85 12.05 19.90
CA GLN A 150 -0.01 11.55 20.95
C GLN A 150 0.07 10.03 21.01
N LYS A 151 0.11 9.48 22.23
CA LYS A 151 -0.03 8.05 22.51
C LYS A 151 -1.21 7.88 23.44
N VAL A 152 -2.14 6.98 23.08
CA VAL A 152 -3.29 6.62 23.91
C VAL A 152 -3.07 5.25 24.53
N SER A 153 -3.74 4.95 25.65
CA SER A 153 -3.57 3.69 26.38
C SER A 153 -4.36 2.52 25.79
N SER A 154 -5.35 2.80 24.94
CA SER A 154 -6.19 1.77 24.34
C SER A 154 -6.70 2.15 22.95
N ALA A 155 -7.08 1.15 22.15
CA ALA A 155 -7.71 1.40 20.84
C ALA A 155 -9.07 2.10 20.96
N ALA A 156 -9.79 1.91 22.07
CA ALA A 156 -11.05 2.58 22.35
C ALA A 156 -10.87 4.11 22.50
N GLU A 157 -9.78 4.54 23.14
CA GLU A 157 -9.42 5.96 23.24
C GLU A 157 -8.92 6.56 21.90
N ALA A 158 -8.50 5.72 20.96
CA ALA A 158 -8.06 6.14 19.62
C ALA A 158 -9.22 6.32 18.64
N ALA A 159 -10.40 5.76 18.94
CA ALA A 159 -11.57 5.83 18.07
C ALA A 159 -12.13 7.27 18.06
N PRO A 160 -12.56 7.78 16.89
CA PRO A 160 -13.15 9.11 16.77
C PRO A 160 -14.53 9.22 17.44
#